data_AF-A0A9E0MY54-F1
#
_entry.id   AF-A0A9E0MY54-F1
#
_cell.length_a   1.000
_cell.length_b   1.000
_cell.length_c   1.000
_cell.angle_alpha   90.00
_cell.angle_beta   90.00
_cell.angle_gamma   90.00
#
_symmetry.space_group_name_H-M   'P 1'
#
loop_
_entity.id
_entity.type
_entity.pdbx_description
1 polymer ?
#
loop_
_entity_poly.entity_id
_entity_poly.type
_entity_poly.pdbx_seq_one_letter_code
_entity_poly.pdbx_strand_id
1 'polypeptide(L)'
;MRFLTLLLLGSMIVMTNPASAQDAGLDPQNTLNLDLTYGKVVIKMMPEVAPKHVEQIKTLTRQGFYDGIVWHRVIDGFMAQTGDPTGTGMGGSKLPNIPAEFNKTNFGRGAVGMARSASPDSANSQFFICFDDCSFLNGQYTVWGQVVEGMQFVDQIKRGEPPASPDKIVKMSIAADDAAKTEAPT
;
A
#
# COMPACT_ATOMS: atom_id res chain seq x y z
N MET A 1 39.21 7.63 53.44
CA MET A 1 38.48 8.43 52.42
C MET A 1 39.30 8.35 51.14
N ARG A 2 38.85 7.87 49.97
CA ARG A 2 37.52 7.72 49.36
C ARG A 2 37.61 6.58 48.32
N PHE A 3 36.61 5.69 48.29
CA PHE A 3 36.43 4.69 47.24
C PHE A 3 35.87 5.37 45.98
N LEU A 4 36.44 5.09 44.80
CA LEU A 4 35.92 5.54 43.50
C LEU A 4 35.28 4.34 42.80
N THR A 5 33.95 4.23 42.91
CA THR A 5 33.15 3.20 42.23
C THR A 5 32.86 3.67 40.80
N LEU A 6 33.44 3.01 39.81
CA LEU A 6 33.17 3.25 38.40
C LEU A 6 31.89 2.49 37.99
N LEU A 7 30.78 3.20 37.83
CA LEU A 7 29.52 2.64 37.32
C LEU A 7 29.58 2.63 35.77
N LEU A 8 29.78 1.45 35.18
CA LEU A 8 29.57 1.23 33.75
C LEU A 8 28.05 1.18 33.50
N LEU A 9 27.48 2.27 32.99
CA LEU A 9 26.15 2.24 32.39
C LEU A 9 26.24 1.48 31.06
N GLY A 10 25.76 0.24 31.03
CA GLY A 10 25.50 -0.48 29.80
C GLY A 10 24.31 0.14 29.07
N SER A 11 24.53 0.73 27.90
CA SER A 11 23.44 1.12 27.00
C SER A 11 22.77 -0.15 26.46
N MET A 12 21.55 -0.44 26.92
CA MET A 12 20.65 -1.36 26.23
C MET A 12 20.29 -0.76 24.88
N ILE A 13 20.86 -1.32 23.81
CA ILE A 13 20.36 -1.12 22.46
C ILE A 13 19.07 -1.93 22.34
N VAL A 14 17.93 -1.25 22.43
CA VAL A 14 16.63 -1.85 22.13
C VAL A 14 16.57 -2.01 20.62
N MET A 15 16.84 -3.23 20.13
CA MET A 15 16.60 -3.58 18.74
C MET A 15 15.09 -3.69 18.54
N THR A 16 14.50 -2.68 17.91
CA THR A 16 13.10 -2.74 17.48
C THR A 16 13.02 -3.69 16.27
N ASN A 17 12.57 -4.92 16.51
CA ASN A 17 12.16 -5.80 15.42
C ASN A 17 10.94 -5.17 14.74
N PRO A 18 10.91 -4.99 13.40
CA PRO A 18 9.68 -4.62 12.73
C PRO A 18 8.70 -5.78 12.92
N ALA A 19 7.52 -5.48 13.47
CA ALA A 19 6.44 -6.44 13.64
C ALA A 19 6.19 -7.17 12.30
N SER A 20 6.17 -8.49 12.35
CA SER A 20 5.84 -9.31 11.19
C SER A 20 4.33 -9.23 10.96
N ALA A 21 3.87 -9.35 9.71
CA ALA A 21 2.43 -9.45 9.39
C ALA A 21 1.70 -10.57 10.17
N GLN A 22 2.46 -11.54 10.71
CA GLN A 22 1.97 -12.59 11.59
C GLN A 22 1.48 -12.09 12.97
N ASP A 23 2.03 -10.99 13.49
CA ASP A 23 1.64 -10.45 14.80
C ASP A 23 0.27 -9.77 14.77
N ALA A 24 -0.22 -9.40 13.58
CA ALA A 24 -1.50 -8.72 13.36
C ALA A 24 -2.68 -9.67 13.08
N GLY A 25 -2.46 -10.99 13.07
CA GLY A 25 -3.52 -11.99 12.79
C GLY A 25 -4.09 -11.93 11.36
N LEU A 26 -3.34 -11.35 10.42
CA LEU A 26 -3.74 -11.23 9.02
C LEU A 26 -3.35 -12.48 8.23
N ASP A 27 -4.13 -12.81 7.20
CA ASP A 27 -3.76 -13.84 6.23
C ASP A 27 -2.58 -13.35 5.37
N PRO A 28 -1.40 -13.99 5.43
CA PRO A 28 -0.23 -13.55 4.66
C PRO A 28 -0.46 -13.56 3.14
N GLN A 29 -1.36 -14.42 2.64
CA GLN A 29 -1.70 -14.46 1.21
C GLN A 29 -2.53 -13.26 0.78
N ASN A 30 -3.24 -12.63 1.72
CA ASN A 30 -4.09 -11.46 1.50
C ASN A 30 -3.53 -10.20 2.19
N THR A 31 -2.22 -10.19 2.47
CA THR A 31 -1.52 -9.04 3.05
C THR A 31 -0.49 -8.51 2.07
N LEU A 32 -0.60 -7.22 1.75
CA LEU A 32 0.27 -6.50 0.83
C LEU A 32 1.16 -5.55 1.62
N ASN A 33 2.48 -5.69 1.45
CA ASN A 33 3.46 -4.75 1.95
C ASN A 33 3.75 -3.70 0.88
N LEU A 34 3.65 -2.43 1.25
CA LEU A 34 3.96 -1.28 0.42
C LEU A 34 5.07 -0.49 1.11
N ASP A 35 6.29 -0.59 0.58
CA ASP A 35 7.44 0.12 1.11
C ASP A 35 7.51 1.52 0.49
N LEU A 36 7.51 2.54 1.34
CA LEU A 36 7.78 3.94 1.01
C LEU A 36 9.14 4.35 1.59
N THR A 37 9.68 5.47 1.14
CA THR A 37 10.90 6.05 1.73
C THR A 37 10.76 6.41 3.20
N TYR A 38 9.52 6.59 3.66
CA TYR A 38 9.19 6.95 5.04
C TYR A 38 8.97 5.73 5.94
N GLY A 39 8.72 4.54 5.37
CA GLY A 39 8.41 3.33 6.11
C GLY A 39 7.49 2.37 5.35
N LYS A 40 7.19 1.23 5.98
CA LYS A 40 6.31 0.19 5.44
C LYS A 40 4.85 0.46 5.78
N VAL A 41 3.99 0.35 4.77
CA VAL A 41 2.54 0.37 4.88
C VAL A 41 2.02 -1.06 4.68
N VAL A 42 1.15 -1.53 5.57
CA VAL A 42 0.52 -2.85 5.46
C VAL A 42 -0.92 -2.66 5.02
N ILE A 43 -1.29 -3.32 3.92
CA ILE A 43 -2.63 -3.28 3.34
C ILE A 43 -3.23 -4.69 3.44
N LYS A 44 -4.38 -4.80 4.12
CA LYS A 44 -5.24 -5.98 4.07
C LYS A 44 -6.02 -5.96 2.76
N MET A 45 -5.80 -6.93 1.90
CA MET A 45 -6.60 -7.15 0.68
C MET A 45 -7.90 -7.88 1.02
N MET A 46 -8.97 -7.60 0.27
CA MET A 46 -10.33 -8.11 0.54
C MET A 46 -10.88 -8.89 -0.66
N PRO A 47 -10.35 -10.11 -0.95
CA PRO A 47 -10.81 -10.92 -2.08
C PRO A 47 -12.28 -11.34 -1.97
N GLU A 48 -12.87 -11.31 -0.78
CA GLU A 48 -14.27 -11.62 -0.54
C GLU A 48 -15.26 -10.59 -1.14
N VAL A 49 -14.82 -9.35 -1.38
CA VAL A 49 -15.64 -8.30 -2.01
C VAL A 49 -15.13 -7.83 -3.37
N ALA A 50 -13.85 -8.03 -3.67
CA ALA A 50 -13.24 -7.61 -4.94
C ALA A 50 -12.19 -8.63 -5.45
N PRO A 51 -12.61 -9.88 -5.74
CA PRO A 51 -11.68 -10.97 -6.06
C PRO A 51 -10.82 -10.69 -7.29
N LYS A 52 -11.38 -10.13 -8.37
CA LYS A 52 -10.62 -9.86 -9.61
C LYS A 52 -9.61 -8.73 -9.40
N HIS A 53 -9.99 -7.70 -8.65
CA HIS A 53 -9.07 -6.62 -8.31
C HIS A 53 -7.90 -7.12 -7.45
N VAL A 54 -8.18 -7.94 -6.44
CA VAL A 54 -7.14 -8.53 -5.59
C VAL A 54 -6.22 -9.46 -6.40
N GLU A 55 -6.76 -10.28 -7.30
CA GLU A 55 -5.97 -11.13 -8.19
C GLU A 55 -5.03 -10.31 -9.09
N GLN A 56 -5.53 -9.22 -9.68
CA GLN A 56 -4.74 -8.35 -10.53
C GLN A 56 -3.62 -7.63 -9.74
N ILE A 57 -3.93 -7.10 -8.55
CA ILE A 57 -2.93 -6.46 -7.67
C ILE A 57 -1.83 -7.45 -7.30
N LYS A 58 -2.19 -8.70 -6.92
CA LYS A 58 -1.21 -9.74 -6.61
C LYS A 58 -0.33 -10.07 -7.81
N THR A 59 -0.95 -10.22 -8.98
CA THR A 59 -0.23 -10.55 -10.21
C THR A 59 0.78 -9.48 -10.57
N LEU A 60 0.37 -8.20 -10.59
CA LEU A 60 1.23 -7.07 -10.89
C LEU A 60 2.34 -6.88 -9.84
N THR A 61 2.00 -7.05 -8.55
CA THR A 61 2.98 -7.00 -7.46
C THR A 61 4.06 -8.06 -7.63
N ARG A 62 3.68 -9.32 -7.90
CA ARG A 62 4.64 -10.42 -8.14
C ARG A 62 5.51 -10.23 -9.38
N GLN A 63 5.02 -9.49 -10.36
CA GLN A 63 5.78 -9.10 -11.55
C GLN A 63 6.74 -7.92 -11.28
N GLY A 64 6.74 -7.35 -10.07
CA GLY A 64 7.52 -6.15 -9.73
C GLY A 64 7.02 -4.89 -10.44
N PHE A 65 5.79 -4.90 -10.97
CA PHE A 65 5.25 -3.82 -11.80
C PHE A 65 5.21 -2.47 -11.07
N TYR A 66 4.89 -2.49 -9.78
CA TYR A 66 4.70 -1.27 -8.98
C TYR A 66 6.00 -0.64 -8.49
N ASP A 67 7.12 -1.35 -8.54
CA ASP A 67 8.39 -0.89 -8.00
C ASP A 67 8.89 0.33 -8.78
N GLY A 68 9.09 1.44 -8.07
CA GLY A 68 9.49 2.72 -8.66
C GLY A 68 8.36 3.57 -9.24
N ILE A 69 7.12 3.07 -9.29
CA ILE A 69 5.97 3.85 -9.78
C ILE A 69 5.70 5.03 -8.83
N VAL A 70 5.43 6.19 -9.42
CA VAL A 70 5.22 7.45 -8.70
C VAL A 70 3.78 7.64 -8.25
N TRP A 71 3.63 8.36 -7.13
CA TRP A 71 2.37 8.93 -6.68
C TRP A 71 2.06 10.18 -7.50
N HIS A 72 1.48 9.99 -8.69
CA HIS A 72 1.32 11.05 -9.69
C HIS A 72 0.20 12.05 -9.38
N ARG A 73 -0.72 11.72 -8.46
CA ARG A 73 -1.83 12.60 -8.09
C ARG A 73 -2.18 12.44 -6.62
N VAL A 74 -1.97 13.49 -5.84
CA VAL A 74 -2.08 13.44 -4.38
C VAL A 74 -2.79 14.71 -3.88
N ILE A 75 -4.01 14.56 -3.41
CA ILE A 75 -4.88 15.67 -3.00
C ILE A 75 -5.06 15.63 -1.50
N ASP A 76 -4.68 16.71 -0.84
CA ASP A 76 -4.81 16.82 0.61
C ASP A 76 -6.27 16.75 1.06
N GLY A 77 -6.52 16.03 2.15
CA GLY A 77 -7.88 15.75 2.63
C GLY A 77 -8.70 14.79 1.77
N PHE A 78 -8.14 14.26 0.67
CA PHE A 78 -8.83 13.30 -0.20
C PHE A 78 -8.06 11.99 -0.35
N MET A 79 -7.11 11.90 -1.28
CA MET A 79 -6.43 10.63 -1.57
C MET A 79 -5.04 10.81 -2.18
N ALA A 80 -4.25 9.73 -2.13
CA ALA A 80 -3.01 9.55 -2.88
C ALA A 80 -3.21 8.47 -3.94
N GLN A 81 -3.02 8.81 -5.22
CA GLN A 81 -3.18 7.91 -6.38
C GLN A 81 -1.84 7.58 -7.02
N THR A 82 -1.68 6.32 -7.41
CA THR A 82 -0.47 5.71 -7.99
C THR A 82 -0.82 4.60 -8.99
N GLY A 83 0.16 3.80 -9.41
CA GLY A 83 -0.04 2.62 -10.24
C GLY A 83 -0.06 2.89 -11.75
N ASP A 84 0.34 4.10 -12.16
CA ASP A 84 0.57 4.45 -13.56
C ASP A 84 2.07 4.35 -13.89
N PRO A 85 2.51 3.41 -14.75
CA PRO A 85 3.92 3.24 -15.10
C PRO A 85 4.53 4.43 -15.87
N THR A 86 3.71 5.28 -16.50
CA THR A 86 4.21 6.51 -17.15
C THR A 86 4.26 7.70 -16.18
N GLY A 87 3.56 7.61 -15.05
CA GLY A 87 3.39 8.71 -14.10
C GLY A 87 2.54 9.88 -14.62
N THR A 88 1.84 9.72 -15.75
CA THR A 88 1.06 10.81 -16.38
C THR A 88 -0.40 10.85 -15.94
N GLY A 89 -0.87 9.83 -15.22
CA GLY A 89 -2.27 9.59 -14.87
C GLY A 89 -3.08 8.85 -15.95
N MET A 90 -2.46 8.49 -17.08
CA MET A 90 -3.16 7.92 -18.25
C MET A 90 -2.71 6.51 -18.62
N GLY A 91 -1.61 6.02 -18.05
CA GLY A 91 -1.10 4.69 -18.35
C GLY A 91 -1.75 3.58 -17.53
N GLY A 92 -1.32 2.36 -17.82
CA GLY A 92 -1.78 1.14 -17.17
C GLY A 92 -0.83 -0.02 -17.46
N SER A 93 -1.11 -1.17 -16.86
CA SER A 93 -0.40 -2.41 -17.16
C SER A 93 -0.78 -2.99 -18.53
N LYS A 94 -0.09 -4.05 -18.93
CA LYS A 94 -0.44 -4.83 -20.14
C LYS A 94 -1.56 -5.84 -19.91
N LEU A 95 -2.04 -5.99 -18.67
CA LEU A 95 -3.15 -6.88 -18.36
C LEU A 95 -4.47 -6.27 -18.86
N PRO A 96 -5.50 -7.10 -19.11
CA PRO A 96 -6.84 -6.62 -19.43
C PRO A 96 -7.40 -5.70 -18.33
N ASN A 97 -8.40 -4.90 -18.72
CA ASN A 97 -9.18 -4.16 -17.75
C ASN A 97 -10.06 -5.10 -16.92
N ILE A 98 -10.30 -4.68 -15.69
CA ILE A 98 -11.12 -5.40 -14.71
C ILE A 98 -12.53 -4.80 -14.75
N PRO A 99 -13.59 -5.63 -14.84
CA PRO A 99 -14.95 -5.14 -14.65
C PRO A 99 -15.15 -4.64 -13.22
N ALA A 100 -16.06 -3.68 -13.04
CA ALA A 100 -16.35 -3.11 -11.73
C ALA A 100 -16.80 -4.19 -10.72
N GLU A 101 -16.25 -4.14 -9.50
CA GLU A 101 -16.66 -4.97 -8.36
C GLU A 101 -17.17 -4.06 -7.23
N PHE A 102 -18.09 -3.14 -7.57
CA PHE A 102 -18.66 -2.20 -6.61
C PHE A 102 -19.26 -2.96 -5.43
N ASN A 103 -18.93 -2.51 -4.23
CA ASN A 103 -19.27 -3.20 -2.99
C ASN A 103 -19.71 -2.20 -1.90
N LYS A 104 -20.15 -2.75 -0.77
CA LYS A 104 -20.71 -1.97 0.36
C LYS A 104 -19.63 -1.48 1.34
N THR A 105 -18.35 -1.74 1.07
CA THR A 105 -17.26 -1.30 1.93
C THR A 105 -17.16 0.22 1.87
N ASN A 106 -17.06 0.86 3.03
CA ASN A 106 -16.99 2.31 3.13
C ASN A 106 -15.61 2.82 2.71
N PHE A 107 -15.57 3.86 1.88
CA PHE A 107 -14.39 4.64 1.56
C PHE A 107 -14.02 5.58 2.72
N GLY A 108 -13.62 5.02 3.86
CA GLY A 108 -13.05 5.79 4.97
C GLY A 108 -11.55 5.99 4.86
N ARG A 109 -10.94 6.60 5.87
CA ARG A 109 -9.49 6.74 5.99
C ARG A 109 -8.79 5.37 5.84
N GLY A 110 -7.79 5.33 4.96
CA GLY A 110 -7.01 4.14 4.64
C GLY A 110 -7.71 3.14 3.71
N ALA A 111 -8.95 3.38 3.29
CA ALA A 111 -9.59 2.56 2.26
C ALA A 111 -8.77 2.66 0.96
N VAL A 112 -8.56 1.51 0.32
CA VAL A 112 -7.80 1.40 -0.92
C VAL A 112 -8.74 1.09 -2.07
N GLY A 113 -8.90 2.05 -2.96
CA GLY A 113 -9.79 1.98 -4.11
C GLY A 113 -9.04 1.77 -5.42
N MET A 114 -9.70 1.17 -6.40
CA MET A 114 -9.16 1.08 -7.76
C MET A 114 -9.58 2.29 -8.57
N ALA A 115 -8.61 2.96 -9.21
CA ALA A 115 -8.90 4.04 -10.14
C ALA A 115 -9.41 3.48 -11.47
N ARG A 116 -10.24 4.27 -12.16
CA ARG A 116 -10.80 3.93 -13.47
C ARG A 116 -11.03 5.19 -14.29
N SER A 117 -11.18 5.01 -15.60
CA SER A 117 -11.69 6.07 -16.48
C SER A 117 -13.23 6.21 -16.34
N ALA A 118 -13.86 6.93 -17.27
CA ALA A 118 -15.30 7.11 -17.31
C ALA A 118 -16.08 5.78 -17.35
N SER A 119 -15.55 4.77 -18.05
CA SER A 119 -16.16 3.44 -18.08
C SER A 119 -16.00 2.74 -16.71
N PRO A 120 -17.07 2.21 -16.10
CA PRO A 120 -16.99 1.40 -14.89
C PRO A 120 -16.00 0.23 -15.01
N ASP A 121 -15.92 -0.40 -16.19
CA ASP A 121 -15.11 -1.59 -16.46
C ASP A 121 -13.73 -1.27 -17.05
N SER A 122 -13.16 -0.13 -16.64
CA SER A 122 -11.85 0.34 -17.15
C SER A 122 -10.73 0.36 -16.11
N ALA A 123 -10.99 -0.20 -14.92
CA ALA A 123 -9.95 -0.40 -13.93
C ALA A 123 -8.81 -1.26 -14.51
N ASN A 124 -7.55 -0.93 -14.19
CA ASN A 124 -6.40 -1.67 -14.69
C ASN A 124 -5.32 -1.87 -13.61
N SER A 125 -4.44 -0.90 -13.40
CA SER A 125 -3.33 -0.98 -12.45
C SER A 125 -3.27 0.17 -11.46
N GLN A 126 -3.93 1.29 -11.76
CA GLN A 126 -3.93 2.47 -10.93
C GLN A 126 -4.86 2.30 -9.72
N PHE A 127 -4.37 2.64 -8.53
CA PHE A 127 -5.15 2.61 -7.29
C PHE A 127 -4.90 3.88 -6.48
N PHE A 128 -5.73 4.11 -5.48
CA PHE A 128 -5.58 5.22 -4.55
C PHE A 128 -5.84 4.81 -3.11
N ILE A 129 -5.24 5.54 -2.17
CA ILE A 129 -5.46 5.40 -0.73
C ILE A 129 -6.11 6.68 -0.21
N CYS A 130 -7.23 6.55 0.48
CA CYS A 130 -7.91 7.70 1.07
C CYS A 130 -7.21 8.22 2.33
N PHE A 131 -6.93 9.52 2.37
CA PHE A 131 -6.39 10.20 3.55
C PHE A 131 -7.44 10.36 4.63
N ASP A 132 -8.69 10.57 4.25
CA ASP A 132 -9.80 10.81 5.18
C ASP A 132 -11.09 10.19 4.62
N ASP A 133 -12.26 10.69 5.03
CA ASP A 133 -13.54 10.28 4.47
C ASP A 133 -13.65 10.59 2.98
N CYS A 134 -13.76 9.51 2.21
CA CYS A 134 -14.01 9.47 0.78
C CYS A 134 -15.40 8.87 0.49
N SER A 135 -16.33 8.87 1.45
CA SER A 135 -17.64 8.21 1.35
C SER A 135 -18.48 8.59 0.12
N PHE A 136 -18.24 9.76 -0.47
CA PHE A 136 -18.84 10.16 -1.74
C PHE A 136 -18.48 9.23 -2.92
N LEU A 137 -17.44 8.40 -2.80
CA LEU A 137 -17.07 7.37 -3.77
C LEU A 137 -17.81 6.03 -3.57
N ASN A 138 -18.52 5.85 -2.45
CA ASN A 138 -19.23 4.61 -2.13
C ASN A 138 -20.21 4.22 -3.25
N GLY A 139 -20.19 2.94 -3.63
CA GLY A 139 -21.03 2.41 -4.72
C GLY A 139 -20.63 2.86 -6.13
N GLN A 140 -19.60 3.70 -6.29
CA GLN A 140 -19.13 4.22 -7.58
C GLN A 140 -17.73 3.74 -7.97
N TYR A 141 -16.97 3.24 -6.99
CA TYR A 141 -15.62 2.70 -7.13
C TYR A 141 -15.49 1.39 -6.35
N THR A 142 -14.54 0.55 -6.78
CA THR A 142 -14.24 -0.71 -6.10
C THR A 142 -13.25 -0.46 -4.97
N VAL A 143 -13.66 -0.70 -3.72
CA VAL A 143 -12.71 -0.89 -2.61
C VAL A 143 -12.17 -2.31 -2.70
N TRP A 144 -10.85 -2.49 -2.72
CA TRP A 144 -10.19 -3.80 -2.76
C TRP A 144 -9.25 -4.06 -1.59
N GLY A 145 -8.90 -3.03 -0.82
CA GLY A 145 -8.04 -3.17 0.35
C GLY A 145 -8.26 -2.10 1.41
N GLN A 146 -7.60 -2.27 2.55
CA GLN A 146 -7.60 -1.33 3.67
C GLN A 146 -6.19 -1.26 4.25
N VAL A 147 -5.65 -0.04 4.42
CA VAL A 147 -4.44 0.18 5.21
C VAL A 147 -4.75 -0.18 6.66
N VAL A 148 -3.98 -1.13 7.21
CA VAL A 148 -4.11 -1.60 8.60
C VAL A 148 -2.93 -1.16 9.46
N GLU A 149 -1.77 -0.88 8.85
CA GLU A 149 -0.60 -0.30 9.52
C GLU A 149 0.13 0.67 8.60
N GLY A 150 0.81 1.66 9.19
CA GLY A 150 1.67 2.58 8.44
C GLY A 150 0.95 3.75 7.77
N MET A 151 -0.29 4.08 8.17
CA MET A 151 -1.03 5.21 7.59
C MET A 151 -0.27 6.54 7.76
N GLN A 152 0.51 6.72 8.83
CA GLN A 152 1.35 7.90 9.03
C GLN A 152 2.46 8.07 7.96
N PHE A 153 2.81 7.01 7.22
CA PHE A 153 3.75 7.08 6.10
C PHE A 153 3.04 7.47 4.80
N VAL A 154 1.78 7.04 4.62
CA VAL A 154 0.92 7.51 3.53
C VAL A 154 0.69 9.02 3.67
N ASP A 155 0.41 9.50 4.89
CA ASP A 155 0.19 10.92 5.17
C ASP A 155 1.35 11.83 4.73
N GLN A 156 2.58 11.30 4.68
CA GLN A 156 3.79 12.03 4.30
C GLN A 156 4.01 12.14 2.78
N ILE A 157 3.23 11.44 1.95
CA ILE A 157 3.37 11.48 0.49
C ILE A 157 3.17 12.91 -0.02
N LYS A 158 4.13 13.46 -0.78
CA LYS A 158 4.05 14.85 -1.25
C LYS A 158 2.79 15.13 -2.08
N ARG A 159 2.14 16.26 -1.81
CA ARG A 159 0.90 16.70 -2.45
C ARG A 159 1.12 17.33 -3.83
N GLY A 160 0.11 17.25 -4.70
CA GLY A 160 0.02 17.93 -5.98
C GLY A 160 -0.69 17.12 -7.09
N GLU A 161 -1.03 17.78 -8.19
CA GLU A 161 -1.72 17.21 -9.36
C GLU A 161 -1.04 17.62 -10.69
N PRO A 162 0.19 17.16 -10.99
CA PRO A 162 1.02 16.26 -10.19
C PRO A 162 1.88 17.00 -9.14
N PRO A 163 2.44 16.28 -8.14
CA PRO A 163 3.44 16.85 -7.24
C PRO A 163 4.68 17.36 -8.00
N ALA A 164 5.31 18.43 -7.52
CA ALA A 164 6.52 18.98 -8.16
C ALA A 164 7.72 18.01 -8.13
N SER A 165 7.80 17.18 -7.09
CA SER A 165 8.76 16.07 -6.96
C SER A 165 8.02 14.87 -6.38
N PRO A 166 7.35 14.06 -7.23
CA PRO A 166 6.54 12.94 -6.76
C PRO A 166 7.36 11.93 -5.98
N ASP A 167 6.81 11.45 -4.86
CA ASP A 167 7.34 10.27 -4.19
C ASP A 167 7.03 9.01 -5.00
N LYS A 168 7.67 7.90 -4.65
CA LYS A 168 7.52 6.62 -5.36
C LYS A 168 7.30 5.46 -4.40
N ILE A 169 6.69 4.41 -4.94
CA ILE A 169 6.68 3.08 -4.34
C ILE A 169 8.14 2.57 -4.39
N VAL A 170 8.73 2.31 -3.23
CA VAL A 170 10.07 1.71 -3.17
C VAL A 170 9.98 0.25 -3.60
N LYS A 171 9.01 -0.46 -3.05
CA LYS A 171 8.72 -1.86 -3.37
C LYS A 171 7.30 -2.23 -2.98
N MET A 172 6.68 -3.16 -3.72
CA MET A 172 5.50 -3.88 -3.24
C MET A 172 5.77 -5.39 -3.16
N SER A 173 5.28 -6.05 -2.11
CA SER A 173 5.38 -7.51 -1.96
C SER A 173 4.16 -8.12 -1.28
N ILE A 174 3.90 -9.40 -1.55
CA ILE A 174 2.89 -10.18 -0.82
C ILE A 174 3.55 -10.81 0.40
N ALA A 175 2.97 -10.66 1.59
CA ALA A 175 3.60 -11.09 2.84
C ALA A 175 3.95 -12.60 2.83
N ALA A 176 3.10 -13.44 2.25
CA ALA A 176 3.37 -14.87 2.09
C ALA A 176 4.64 -15.17 1.25
N ASP A 177 4.96 -14.33 0.26
CA ASP A 177 6.09 -14.55 -0.65
C ASP A 177 7.43 -14.14 0.00
N ASP A 178 7.41 -13.31 1.05
CA ASP A 178 8.60 -12.93 1.82
C ASP A 178 8.96 -13.97 2.89
N ALA A 179 7.96 -14.61 3.51
CA ALA A 179 8.17 -15.72 4.44
C ALA A 179 8.85 -16.91 3.76
N ALA A 180 8.40 -17.28 2.56
CA ALA A 180 8.96 -18.38 1.78
C ALA A 180 10.45 -18.19 1.39
N LYS A 181 10.91 -16.94 1.29
CA LYS A 181 12.34 -16.63 1.00
C LYS A 181 13.24 -16.82 2.21
N THR A 182 12.69 -16.74 3.41
CA THR A 182 13.45 -16.89 4.66
C THR A 182 13.68 -18.37 5.01
N GLU A 183 12.87 -19.27 4.45
CA GLU A 183 12.95 -20.73 4.70
C GLU A 183 13.74 -21.51 3.63
N ALA A 184 14.23 -20.87 2.58
CA ALA A 184 15.04 -21.54 1.56
C ALA A 184 16.44 -21.88 2.14
N PRO A 185 16.88 -23.16 2.12
CA PRO A 185 18.19 -23.53 2.62
C PRO A 185 19.29 -23.01 1.70
N THR A 186 20.28 -22.32 2.28
CA THR A 186 21.58 -21.98 1.67
C THR A 186 22.38 -23.21 1.29
#